data_AF-A0A5C3QZ10-F1
#
_entry.id   AF-A0A5C3QZ10-F1
#
_cell.length_a   1.000
_cell.length_b   1.000
_cell.length_c   1.000
_cell.angle_alpha   90.00
_cell.angle_beta   90.00
_cell.angle_gamma   90.00
#
_symmetry.space_group_name_H-M   'P 1'
#
loop_
_entity.id
_entity.type
_entity.pdbx_description
1 polymer ?
#
loop_
_entity_poly.entity_id
_entity_poly.type
_entity_poly.pdbx_seq_one_letter_code
_entity_poly.pdbx_strand_id
1 'polypeptide(L)'
;MLHELSNMDRITQLQDEIQFVRLFACRSCSRPSTHRMRPQLLTIMSRSLQYLTSRTTFLQISDAIPVTKQRNTERYDPADVFEANQRELVEDLITKAKQVEYLINSLPVPEPEKEQADRLHFLEIQMDDANEEYRQALGRAKRLHAHISEVLETMLTSKQDETSSSMS
;
A
#
# COMPACT_ATOMS: atom_id res chain seq x y z
N MET A 1 6.04 -13.23 9.69
CA MET A 1 5.99 -12.91 8.24
C MET A 1 4.74 -12.12 7.85
N LEU A 2 3.51 -12.59 8.09
CA LEU A 2 2.29 -11.82 7.73
C LEU A 2 2.18 -10.44 8.40
N HIS A 3 2.59 -10.34 9.67
CA HIS A 3 2.62 -9.06 10.39
C HIS A 3 3.61 -8.06 9.78
N GLU A 4 4.74 -8.54 9.25
CA GLU A 4 5.75 -7.66 8.64
C GLU A 4 5.36 -7.21 7.23
N LEU A 5 4.66 -8.05 6.47
CA LEU A 5 4.04 -7.67 5.21
C LEU A 5 2.98 -6.58 5.43
N SER A 6 2.13 -6.73 6.46
CA SER A 6 1.16 -5.70 6.84
C SER A 6 1.81 -4.39 7.31
N ASN A 7 2.99 -4.47 7.94
CA ASN A 7 3.71 -3.29 8.40
C ASN A 7 4.39 -2.54 7.24
N MET A 8 4.95 -3.27 6.28
CA MET A 8 5.50 -2.69 5.05
C MET A 8 4.41 -1.98 4.22
N ASP A 9 3.20 -2.56 4.14
CA ASP A 9 2.06 -1.93 3.48
C ASP A 9 1.64 -0.63 4.19
N ARG A 10 1.61 -0.62 5.53
CA ARG A 10 1.26 0.59 6.32
C ARG A 10 2.31 1.69 6.23
N ILE A 11 3.60 1.34 6.24
CA ILE A 11 4.69 2.31 6.05
C ILE A 11 4.61 2.90 4.65
N THR A 12 4.35 2.08 3.63
CA THR A 12 4.16 2.55 2.25
C THR A 12 2.93 3.45 2.15
N GLN A 13 1.82 3.08 2.80
CA GLN A 13 0.60 3.87 2.87
C GLN A 13 0.82 5.23 3.55
N LEU A 14 1.62 5.29 4.62
CA LEU A 14 2.01 6.54 5.25
C LEU A 14 2.93 7.39 4.39
N GLN A 15 3.88 6.76 3.70
CA GLN A 15 4.74 7.45 2.75
C GLN A 15 3.90 8.06 1.62
N ASP A 16 2.88 7.35 1.13
CA ASP A 16 1.93 7.84 0.13
C ASP A 16 1.06 9.00 0.65
N GLU A 17 0.68 8.98 1.93
CA GLU A 17 -0.09 10.07 2.55
C GLU A 17 0.77 11.31 2.89
N ILE A 18 2.04 11.13 3.28
CA ILE A 18 2.89 12.19 3.84
C ILE A 18 3.88 12.81 2.82
N GLN A 19 4.40 12.08 1.84
CA GLN A 19 5.59 12.53 1.12
C GLN A 19 5.34 13.29 -0.20
N PHE A 20 5.85 14.53 -0.22
CA PHE A 20 6.56 15.13 -1.35
C PHE A 20 7.86 15.74 -0.81
N VAL A 21 9.02 15.27 -1.34
CA VAL A 21 10.34 15.96 -1.49
C VAL A 21 11.48 14.92 -1.50
N ARG A 22 11.44 13.94 -2.42
CA ARG A 22 12.66 13.20 -2.83
C ARG A 22 12.86 13.07 -4.34
N LEU A 23 12.02 13.73 -5.14
CA LEU A 23 12.02 13.61 -6.61
C LEU A 23 12.40 14.90 -7.36
N PHE A 24 12.85 15.95 -6.68
CA PHE A 24 13.42 17.13 -7.35
C PHE A 24 14.95 17.06 -7.57
N ALA A 25 15.61 15.96 -7.16
CA ALA A 25 17.07 15.83 -7.25
C ALA A 25 17.61 14.75 -8.20
N CYS A 26 16.78 14.06 -9.00
CA CYS A 26 17.30 13.05 -9.93
C CYS A 26 16.77 13.28 -11.35
N ARG A 27 17.50 14.10 -12.11
CA ARG A 27 17.18 14.49 -13.50
C ARG A 27 17.69 13.48 -14.53
N SER A 28 18.02 12.23 -14.15
CA SER A 28 18.71 11.30 -15.06
C SER A 28 18.49 9.81 -14.77
N CYS A 29 17.29 9.37 -14.36
CA CYS A 29 17.00 7.93 -14.29
C CYS A 29 15.69 7.59 -15.02
N SER A 30 15.86 7.05 -16.22
CA SER A 30 14.82 6.39 -17.00
C SER A 30 14.45 5.06 -16.34
N ARG A 31 13.21 4.93 -15.84
CA ARG A 31 12.29 3.83 -16.20
C ARG A 31 10.94 3.97 -15.48
N PRO A 32 9.82 3.62 -16.15
CA PRO A 32 8.49 3.77 -15.62
C PRO A 32 8.00 2.45 -14.99
N SER A 33 7.51 2.49 -13.76
CA SER A 33 6.41 1.64 -13.31
C SER A 33 5.93 2.11 -11.94
N THR A 34 4.69 1.76 -11.63
CA THR A 34 3.91 2.05 -10.42
C THR A 34 3.24 3.42 -10.40
N HIS A 35 1.93 3.34 -10.62
CA HIS A 35 0.84 4.22 -10.23
C HIS A 35 1.25 5.26 -9.17
N ARG A 36 1.84 6.38 -9.63
CA ARG A 36 2.31 7.47 -8.78
C ARG A 36 1.10 8.17 -8.17
N MET A 37 0.60 7.61 -7.08
CA MET A 37 -0.46 8.17 -6.27
C MET A 37 0.08 9.50 -5.72
N ARG A 38 -0.47 10.61 -6.20
CA ARG A 38 -0.09 11.96 -5.74
C ARG A 38 -0.47 12.11 -4.26
N PRO A 39 0.36 12.74 -3.42
CA PRO A 39 0.04 12.97 -2.02
C PRO A 39 -1.27 13.77 -1.91
N GLN A 40 -2.29 13.13 -1.35
CA GLN A 40 -3.67 13.64 -1.36
C GLN A 40 -3.80 14.89 -0.50
N LEU A 41 -3.18 14.93 0.68
CA LEU A 41 -3.28 16.04 1.62
C LEU A 41 -2.75 17.36 1.03
N LEU A 42 -1.54 17.35 0.47
CA LEU A 42 -0.94 18.54 -0.16
C LEU A 42 -1.71 18.97 -1.41
N THR A 43 -2.25 18.01 -2.16
CA THR A 43 -3.11 18.30 -3.31
C THR A 43 -4.40 18.99 -2.88
N ILE A 44 -5.02 18.54 -1.79
CA ILE A 44 -6.20 19.17 -1.18
C ILE A 44 -5.81 20.59 -0.74
N MET A 45 -4.76 20.76 0.07
CA MET A 45 -4.32 22.08 0.55
C MET A 45 -4.07 23.09 -0.59
N SER A 46 -3.33 22.69 -1.63
CA SER A 46 -3.05 23.58 -2.76
C SER A 46 -4.32 23.95 -3.53
N ARG A 47 -5.26 23.01 -3.69
CA ARG A 47 -6.54 23.27 -4.36
C ARG A 47 -7.45 24.13 -3.51
N SER A 48 -7.48 23.93 -2.19
CA SER A 48 -8.21 24.77 -1.24
C SER A 48 -7.70 26.22 -1.30
N LEU A 49 -6.38 26.43 -1.32
CA LEU A 49 -5.80 27.77 -1.48
C LEU A 49 -6.15 28.39 -2.84
N GLN A 50 -6.10 27.60 -3.91
CA GLN A 50 -6.50 28.07 -5.24
C GLN A 50 -7.99 28.45 -5.29
N TYR A 51 -8.85 27.67 -4.65
CA TYR A 51 -10.29 27.94 -4.55
C TYR A 51 -10.57 29.22 -3.76
N LEU A 52 -10.01 29.34 -2.55
CA LEU A 52 -10.18 30.52 -1.69
C LEU A 52 -9.62 31.80 -2.34
N THR A 53 -8.53 31.73 -3.10
CA THR A 53 -7.98 32.92 -3.76
C THR A 53 -8.72 33.31 -5.04
N SER A 54 -9.30 32.34 -5.76
CA SER A 54 -9.98 32.59 -7.04
C SER A 54 -11.47 32.93 -6.90
N ARG A 55 -12.16 32.43 -5.87
CA ARG A 55 -13.62 32.54 -5.72
C ARG A 55 -14.11 33.53 -4.67
N THR A 56 -13.21 34.23 -3.97
CA THR A 56 -13.58 35.24 -2.95
C THR A 56 -14.08 36.56 -3.55
N THR A 57 -14.91 37.26 -2.78
CA THR A 57 -15.43 38.61 -3.08
C THR A 57 -14.88 39.62 -2.07
N PHE A 58 -14.73 40.88 -2.49
CA PHE A 58 -14.31 41.96 -1.60
C PHE A 58 -15.46 42.35 -0.66
N LEU A 59 -15.21 42.33 0.65
CA LEU A 59 -16.12 42.88 1.65
C LEU A 59 -15.78 44.35 1.91
N GLN A 60 -16.81 45.20 1.94
CA GLN A 60 -16.68 46.60 2.31
C GLN A 60 -16.61 46.70 3.83
N ILE A 61 -15.48 47.16 4.35
CA ILE A 61 -15.24 47.29 5.81
C ILE A 61 -15.73 48.65 6.34
N SER A 62 -15.89 49.65 5.46
CA SER A 62 -16.35 50.99 5.84
C SER A 62 -17.28 51.57 4.78
N ASP A 63 -18.44 52.06 5.21
CA ASP A 63 -19.46 52.68 4.35
C ASP A 63 -19.00 54.00 3.72
N ALA A 64 -17.96 54.63 4.28
CA ALA A 64 -17.40 55.90 3.80
C ALA A 64 -16.55 55.76 2.53
N ILE A 65 -16.14 54.55 2.15
CA ILE A 65 -15.26 54.30 1.01
C ILE A 65 -16.03 53.49 -0.04
N PRO A 66 -16.37 54.06 -1.20
CA PRO A 66 -17.10 53.35 -2.25
C PRO A 66 -16.27 52.19 -2.80
N VAL A 67 -16.89 51.03 -3.02
CA VAL A 67 -16.23 49.87 -3.63
C VAL A 67 -15.97 50.16 -5.11
N THR A 68 -14.70 50.34 -5.47
CA THR A 68 -14.30 50.72 -6.85
C THR A 68 -14.04 49.54 -7.78
N LYS A 69 -14.02 48.30 -7.25
CA LYS A 69 -13.82 47.08 -8.05
C LYS A 69 -14.79 45.98 -7.61
N GLN A 70 -15.80 45.74 -8.43
CA GLN A 70 -16.64 44.55 -8.34
C GLN A 70 -16.07 43.49 -9.29
N ARG A 71 -15.92 42.26 -8.79
CA ARG A 71 -15.52 41.12 -9.62
C ARG A 71 -16.75 40.65 -10.42
N ASN A 72 -16.54 40.15 -11.64
CA ASN A 72 -17.64 39.60 -12.44
C ASN A 72 -18.37 38.49 -11.68
N THR A 73 -19.70 38.47 -11.75
CA THR A 73 -20.61 37.55 -11.03
C THR A 73 -20.33 36.07 -11.32
N GLU A 74 -19.75 35.74 -12.48
CA GLU A 74 -19.37 34.36 -12.86
C GLU A 74 -18.09 33.86 -12.15
N ARG A 75 -17.29 34.78 -11.58
CA ARG A 75 -15.97 34.47 -11.01
C ARG A 75 -15.96 34.36 -9.50
N TYR A 76 -17.05 34.63 -8.81
CA TYR A 76 -17.16 34.48 -7.37
C TYR A 76 -18.41 33.70 -7.00
N ASP A 77 -18.36 33.01 -5.87
CA ASP A 77 -19.50 32.23 -5.37
C ASP A 77 -20.32 33.10 -4.40
N PRO A 78 -21.65 32.95 -4.34
CA PRO A 78 -22.46 33.66 -3.36
C PRO A 78 -22.08 33.23 -1.94
N ALA A 79 -22.30 34.10 -0.96
CA ALA A 79 -21.75 33.94 0.40
C ALA A 79 -22.18 32.63 1.08
N ASP A 80 -23.42 32.20 0.85
CA ASP A 80 -23.98 30.95 1.36
C ASP A 80 -23.28 29.70 0.79
N VAL A 81 -23.04 29.68 -0.52
CA VAL A 81 -22.34 28.58 -1.20
C VAL A 81 -20.85 28.58 -0.84
N PHE A 82 -20.24 29.76 -0.72
CA PHE A 82 -18.83 29.90 -0.33
C PHE A 82 -18.59 29.41 1.10
N GLU A 83 -19.45 29.76 2.06
CA GLU A 83 -19.37 29.27 3.44
C GLU A 83 -19.66 27.76 3.55
N ALA A 84 -20.56 27.21 2.72
CA ALA A 84 -20.78 25.77 2.65
C ALA A 84 -19.53 25.03 2.14
N ASN A 85 -18.95 25.48 1.03
CA ASN A 85 -17.74 24.89 0.45
C ASN A 85 -16.52 25.04 1.39
N GLN A 86 -16.42 26.16 2.12
CA GLN A 86 -15.36 26.33 3.11
C GLN A 86 -15.47 25.29 4.25
N ARG A 87 -16.68 25.00 4.73
CA ARG A 87 -16.90 23.98 5.75
C ARG A 87 -16.54 22.58 5.25
N GLU A 88 -16.94 22.23 4.03
CA GLU A 88 -16.56 20.97 3.38
C GLU A 88 -15.03 20.83 3.27
N LEU A 89 -14.33 21.88 2.81
CA LEU A 89 -12.86 21.88 2.70
C LEU A 89 -12.16 21.69 4.06
N VAL A 90 -12.70 22.27 5.13
CA VAL A 90 -12.16 22.10 6.49
C VAL A 90 -12.42 20.68 7.00
N GLU A 91 -13.61 20.13 6.75
CA GLU A 91 -13.96 18.75 7.11
C GLU A 91 -13.06 17.73 6.39
N ASP A 92 -12.82 17.91 5.10
CA ASP A 92 -11.90 17.10 4.30
C ASP A 92 -10.48 17.15 4.86
N LEU A 93 -9.99 18.35 5.20
CA LEU A 93 -8.67 18.55 5.77
C LEU A 93 -8.53 17.84 7.14
N ILE A 94 -9.53 17.98 8.01
CA ILE A 94 -9.54 17.37 9.34
C ILE A 94 -9.60 15.84 9.22
N THR A 95 -10.45 15.33 8.33
CA THR A 95 -10.59 13.89 8.11
C THR A 95 -9.28 13.30 7.60
N LYS A 96 -8.61 13.97 6.65
CA LYS A 96 -7.30 13.55 6.15
C LYS A 96 -6.19 13.66 7.21
N ALA A 97 -6.20 14.69 8.04
CA ALA A 97 -5.25 14.81 9.15
C ALA A 97 -5.41 13.67 10.18
N LYS A 98 -6.67 13.30 10.51
CA LYS A 98 -6.96 12.16 11.39
C LYS A 98 -6.58 10.81 10.78
N GLN A 99 -6.71 10.66 9.46
CA GLN A 99 -6.24 9.46 8.75
C GLN A 99 -4.73 9.31 8.89
N VAL A 100 -3.98 10.39 8.68
CA VAL A 100 -2.53 10.41 8.88
C VAL A 100 -2.17 10.09 10.34
N GLU A 101 -2.87 10.68 11.31
CA GLU A 101 -2.67 10.40 12.74
C GLU A 101 -2.92 8.93 13.08
N TYR A 102 -4.03 8.37 12.62
CA TYR A 102 -4.34 6.96 12.80
C TYR A 102 -3.25 6.07 12.20
N LEU A 103 -2.80 6.39 10.99
CA LEU A 103 -1.77 5.62 10.34
C LEU A 103 -0.45 5.68 11.11
N ILE A 104 -0.03 6.87 11.57
CA ILE A 104 1.18 7.05 12.41
C ILE A 104 1.08 6.18 13.66
N ASN A 105 -0.07 6.17 14.32
CA ASN A 105 -0.30 5.35 15.51
C ASN A 105 -0.36 3.85 15.20
N SER A 106 -0.69 3.48 13.96
CA SER A 106 -0.75 2.10 13.49
C SER A 106 0.62 1.54 13.05
N LEU A 107 1.65 2.40 12.99
CA LEU A 107 3.00 1.98 12.69
C LEU A 107 3.57 1.12 13.83
N PRO A 108 4.32 0.05 13.50
CA PRO A 108 5.11 -0.63 14.51
C PRO A 108 6.15 0.35 15.08
N VAL A 109 6.39 0.26 16.38
CA VAL A 109 7.45 1.01 17.05
C VAL A 109 8.79 0.60 16.43
N PRO A 110 9.66 1.55 16.05
CA PRO A 110 10.96 1.22 15.49
C PRO A 110 11.81 0.49 16.54
N GLU A 111 12.22 -0.73 16.23
CA GLU A 111 13.20 -1.49 17.01
C GLU A 111 14.60 -0.89 16.78
N PRO A 112 15.49 -0.89 17.80
CA PRO A 112 16.88 -0.49 17.60
C PRO A 112 17.58 -1.46 16.65
N GLU A 113 18.46 -0.94 15.78
CA GLU A 113 19.08 -1.71 14.68
C GLU A 113 19.77 -3.00 15.15
N LYS A 114 20.35 -2.98 16.35
CA LYS A 114 21.02 -4.15 16.94
C LYS A 114 20.04 -5.28 17.24
N GLU A 115 18.92 -4.97 17.89
CA GLU A 115 17.88 -5.98 18.21
C GLU A 115 17.21 -6.48 16.94
N GLN A 116 17.01 -5.60 15.95
CA GLN A 116 16.49 -5.98 14.65
C GLN A 116 17.44 -6.96 13.92
N ALA A 117 18.75 -6.71 13.96
CA ALA A 117 19.75 -7.59 13.37
C ALA A 117 19.81 -8.96 14.06
N ASP A 118 19.80 -8.98 15.40
CA ASP A 118 19.80 -10.22 16.18
C ASP A 118 18.53 -11.05 15.89
N ARG A 119 17.37 -10.39 15.81
CA ARG A 119 16.09 -11.03 15.48
C ARG A 119 16.07 -11.58 14.05
N LEU A 120 16.61 -10.84 13.08
CA LEU A 120 16.73 -11.29 11.68
C LEU A 120 17.63 -12.52 11.59
N HIS A 121 18.77 -12.52 12.27
CA HIS A 121 19.68 -13.65 12.30
C HIS A 121 19.02 -14.89 12.92
N PHE A 122 18.29 -14.71 14.02
CA PHE A 122 17.53 -15.79 14.64
C PHE A 122 16.41 -16.33 13.72
N LEU A 123 15.76 -15.47 12.93
CA LEU A 123 14.77 -15.89 11.95
C LEU A 123 15.38 -16.67 10.79
N GLU A 124 16.57 -16.27 10.34
CA GLU A 124 17.33 -16.95 9.30
C GLU A 124 17.67 -18.39 9.72
N ILE A 125 18.17 -18.57 10.95
CA ILE A 125 18.45 -19.89 11.51
C ILE A 125 17.19 -20.76 11.54
N GLN A 126 16.06 -20.22 12.02
CA GLN A 126 14.79 -20.95 12.05
C GLN A 126 14.29 -21.31 10.64
N MET A 127 14.49 -20.44 9.65
CA MET A 127 14.13 -20.71 8.26
C MET A 127 14.98 -21.83 7.68
N ASP A 128 16.27 -21.87 7.99
CA ASP A 128 17.16 -22.94 7.54
C ASP A 128 16.78 -24.29 8.12
N ASP A 129 16.48 -24.34 9.43
CA ASP A 129 16.00 -25.55 10.10
C ASP A 129 14.67 -26.03 9.50
N ALA A 130 13.70 -25.13 9.34
CA ALA A 130 12.40 -25.46 8.74
C ALA A 130 12.53 -25.92 7.27
N ASN A 131 13.44 -25.32 6.51
CA ASN A 131 13.72 -25.71 5.13
C ASN A 131 14.34 -27.10 5.06
N GLU A 132 15.24 -27.44 5.99
CA GLU A 132 15.84 -28.77 6.05
C GLU A 132 14.80 -29.84 6.41
N GLU A 133 13.97 -29.58 7.42
CA GLU A 133 12.84 -30.46 7.75
C GLU A 133 11.90 -30.66 6.56
N TYR A 134 11.59 -29.58 5.83
CA TYR A 134 10.79 -29.63 4.61
C TYR A 134 11.44 -30.52 3.53
N ARG A 135 12.75 -30.36 3.26
CA ARG A 135 13.49 -31.20 2.30
C ARG A 135 13.43 -32.68 2.71
N GLN A 136 13.60 -32.98 3.99
CA GLN A 136 13.55 -34.35 4.50
C GLN A 136 12.14 -34.96 4.38
N ALA A 137 11.10 -34.21 4.70
CA ALA A 137 9.72 -34.64 4.53
C ALA A 137 9.39 -34.90 3.06
N LEU A 138 9.80 -34.00 2.17
CA LEU A 138 9.61 -34.12 0.74
C LEU A 138 10.38 -35.30 0.14
N GLY A 139 11.61 -35.55 0.62
CA GLY A 139 12.40 -36.72 0.25
C GLY A 139 11.73 -38.04 0.66
N ARG A 140 11.14 -38.09 1.87
CA ARG A 140 10.35 -39.24 2.33
C ARG A 140 9.10 -39.46 1.47
N ALA A 141 8.36 -38.39 1.19
CA ALA A 141 7.16 -38.46 0.35
C ALA A 141 7.49 -38.95 -1.07
N LYS A 142 8.57 -38.45 -1.69
CA LYS A 142 9.03 -38.91 -3.01
C LYS A 142 9.41 -40.39 -3.03
N ARG A 143 10.12 -40.86 -1.99
CA ARG A 143 10.48 -42.29 -1.87
C ARG A 143 9.25 -43.18 -1.73
N LEU A 144 8.30 -42.78 -0.87
CA LEU A 144 7.04 -43.51 -0.71
C LEU A 144 6.24 -43.52 -2.02
N HIS A 145 6.15 -42.40 -2.71
CA HIS A 145 5.49 -42.31 -4.00
C HIS A 145 6.13 -43.26 -5.01
N ALA A 146 7.47 -43.29 -5.10
CA ALA A 146 8.18 -44.21 -6.00
C ALA A 146 7.87 -45.68 -5.68
N HIS A 147 7.88 -46.08 -4.41
CA HIS A 147 7.51 -47.45 -4.00
C HIS A 147 6.06 -47.80 -4.35
N ILE A 148 5.11 -46.88 -4.13
CA ILE A 148 3.71 -47.12 -4.50
C ILE A 148 3.58 -47.26 -6.02
N SER A 149 4.25 -46.41 -6.80
CA SER A 149 4.27 -46.52 -8.26
C SER A 149 4.84 -47.85 -8.74
N GLU A 150 5.95 -48.32 -8.16
CA GLU A 150 6.58 -49.61 -8.49
C GLU A 150 5.67 -50.80 -8.13
N VAL A 151 5.02 -50.78 -6.96
CA VAL A 151 4.05 -51.82 -6.57
C VAL A 151 2.84 -51.81 -7.52
N LEU A 152 2.37 -50.64 -7.94
CA LEU A 152 1.27 -50.55 -8.91
C LEU A 152 1.70 -51.07 -10.29
N GLU A 153 2.90 -50.72 -10.78
CA GLU A 153 3.43 -51.24 -12.05
C GLU A 153 3.57 -52.76 -12.02
N THR A 154 4.16 -53.33 -10.96
CA THR A 154 4.30 -54.78 -10.82
C THR A 154 2.95 -55.50 -10.78
N MET A 155 1.96 -54.96 -10.06
CA MET A 155 0.58 -55.49 -10.03
C MET A 155 -0.14 -55.39 -11.38
N LEU A 156 0.16 -54.35 -12.17
CA LEU A 156 -0.40 -54.18 -13.52
C LEU A 156 0.26 -55.13 -14.52
N THR A 157 1.58 -55.31 -14.46
CA THR A 157 2.33 -56.24 -15.32
C THR A 157 1.99 -57.70 -15.02
N SER A 158 1.92 -58.10 -13.74
CA SER A 158 1.53 -59.47 -13.37
C SER A 158 0.14 -59.85 -13.88
N LYS A 159 -0.77 -58.87 -13.96
CA LYS A 159 -2.12 -59.08 -14.49
C LYS A 159 -2.15 -59.23 -16.02
N GLN A 160 -1.20 -58.63 -16.74
CA GLN A 160 -1.07 -58.81 -18.19
C GLN A 160 -0.57 -60.22 -18.53
N ASP A 161 0.40 -60.74 -17.77
CA ASP A 161 0.96 -62.07 -17.98
C ASP A 161 -0.08 -63.19 -17.76
N GLU A 162 -0.96 -63.06 -16.76
CA GLU A 162 -2.05 -64.01 -16.54
C GLU A 162 -3.11 -63.99 -17.65
N THR A 163 -3.41 -62.82 -18.24
CA THR A 163 -4.35 -62.75 -19.38
C THR A 163 -3.76 -63.34 -20.67
N SER A 164 -2.44 -63.33 -20.86
CA SER A 164 -1.79 -64.00 -21.99
C SER A 164 -1.69 -65.53 -21.82
N SER A 165 -1.56 -66.03 -20.58
CA SER A 165 -1.58 -67.48 -20.32
C SER A 165 -2.98 -68.11 -20.34
N SER A 166 -4.06 -67.32 -20.22
CA SER A 166 -5.43 -67.84 -20.38
C SER A 166 -5.95 -67.83 -21.83
N MET A 167 -5.20 -67.27 -22.79
CA MET A 167 -5.54 -67.24 -24.23
C MET A 167 -4.71 -68.21 -25.09
N SER A 168 -3.85 -69.03 -24.48
CA SER A 168 -3.22 -70.22 -25.10
C SER A 168 -3.73 -71.48 -24.42
#